data_AF-A0A849X5M7-F1
#
_entry.id   AF-A0A849X5M7-F1
#
_cell.length_a   1.000
_cell.length_b   1.000
_cell.length_c   1.000
_cell.angle_alpha   90.00
_cell.angle_beta   90.00
_cell.angle_gamma   90.00
#
_symmetry.space_group_name_H-M   'P 1'
#
loop_
_entity.id
_entity.type
_entity.pdbx_description
1 polymer ?
#
loop_
_entity_poly.entity_id
_entity_poly.type
_entity_poly.pdbx_seq_one_letter_code
_entity_poly.pdbx_strand_id
1 'polypeptide(L)' 'MTENAKFVLGAESTSGASADGRRAEIFRGMSPARKWEEWNRLRDAAWRLKAAGIRACHADWSDQEVENAVRRIFLHAVT' A
#
# COMPACT_ATOMS: atom_id res chain seq x y z
N MET A 1 28.82 23.36 -20.28
CA MET A 1 27.78 24.14 -19.60
C MET A 1 26.51 23.95 -20.40
N THR A 2 25.64 23.05 -19.96
CA THR A 2 24.35 22.78 -20.63
C THR A 2 23.36 22.36 -19.55
N GLU A 3 22.42 23.27 -19.34
CA GLU A 3 21.10 23.20 -18.72
C GLU A 3 20.75 22.04 -17.78
N ASN A 4 20.62 22.43 -16.50
CA ASN A 4 19.81 21.75 -15.50
C ASN A 4 18.34 21.76 -15.92
N ALA A 5 17.83 20.63 -16.41
CA ALA A 5 16.40 20.36 -16.50
C ALA A 5 15.83 20.24 -15.08
N LYS A 6 15.50 21.39 -14.49
CA LYS A 6 14.75 21.50 -13.24
C LYS A 6 13.38 20.87 -13.50
N PHE A 7 13.23 19.64 -13.04
CA PHE A 7 11.97 18.91 -13.01
C PHE A 7 11.00 19.68 -12.11
N VAL A 8 10.24 20.60 -12.72
CA VAL A 8 9.12 21.29 -12.10
C VAL A 8 7.97 20.30 -12.08
N LEU A 9 7.93 19.44 -11.07
CA LEU A 9 6.66 18.85 -10.66
C LEU A 9 5.89 19.92 -9.94
N GLY A 10 4.83 20.36 -10.61
CA GLY A 10 3.90 21.37 -10.17
C GLY A 10 3.43 21.13 -8.74
N ALA A 11 3.52 22.20 -7.96
CA ALA A 11 2.67 22.43 -6.82
C ALA A 11 1.22 22.52 -7.32
N GLU A 12 0.55 21.38 -7.46
CA GLU A 12 -0.89 21.33 -7.69
C GLU A 12 -1.57 20.65 -6.51
N SER A 13 -2.23 21.50 -5.72
CA SER A 13 -3.38 21.20 -4.87
C SER A 13 -3.08 20.54 -3.52
N THR A 14 -2.84 21.41 -2.53
CA THR A 14 -3.39 21.26 -1.17
C THR A 14 -4.93 21.09 -1.23
N SER A 15 -5.39 19.90 -1.61
CA SER A 15 -6.79 19.44 -1.57
C SER A 15 -6.96 18.21 -0.66
N GLY A 16 -5.92 17.82 0.07
CA GLY A 16 -5.92 16.62 0.93
C GLY A 16 -7.03 16.62 1.97
N ALA A 17 -7.27 17.76 2.62
CA ALA A 17 -8.22 17.87 3.75
C ALA A 17 -9.68 17.58 3.36
N SER A 18 -10.13 17.97 2.15
CA SER A 18 -11.50 17.69 1.68
C SER A 18 -11.66 16.25 1.20
N ALA A 19 -10.60 15.66 0.65
CA ALA A 19 -10.58 14.28 0.22
C ALA A 19 -10.53 13.29 1.41
N ASP A 20 -9.80 13.63 2.47
CA ASP A 20 -9.78 12.86 3.73
C ASP A 20 -11.15 12.83 4.41
N GLY A 21 -11.83 13.99 4.48
CA GLY A 21 -13.18 14.09 5.05
C GLY A 21 -14.19 13.21 4.31
N ARG A 22 -14.18 13.24 2.98
CA ARG A 22 -15.05 12.39 2.15
C ARG A 22 -14.76 10.89 2.33
N ARG A 23 -13.49 10.49 2.43
CA ARG A 23 -13.11 9.09 2.72
C ARG A 23 -13.66 8.62 4.07
N ALA A 24 -13.56 9.47 5.10
CA ALA A 24 -14.07 9.16 6.43
C ALA A 24 -15.60 9.02 6.45
N GLU A 25 -16.33 9.84 5.70
CA GLU A 25 -17.79 9.71 5.56
C GLU A 25 -18.20 8.41 4.87
N ILE A 26 -17.54 8.07 3.76
CA ILE A 26 -17.76 6.81 3.05
C ILE A 26 -17.51 5.62 3.98
N PHE A 27 -16.38 5.62 4.70
CA PHE A 27 -16.07 4.55 5.64
C PHE A 27 -17.05 4.47 6.81
N ARG A 28 -17.48 5.61 7.36
CA ARG A 28 -18.51 5.65 8.43
C ARG A 28 -19.84 5.07 7.95
N GLY A 29 -20.22 5.31 6.69
CA GLY A 29 -21.44 4.78 6.07
C GLY A 29 -21.39 3.29 5.70
N MET A 30 -20.22 2.63 5.71
CA MET A 30 -20.11 1.21 5.40
C MET A 30 -20.70 0.33 6.50
N SER A 31 -21.44 -0.70 6.11
CA SER A 31 -21.80 -1.78 7.03
C SER A 31 -20.56 -2.53 7.53
N PRO A 32 -20.61 -3.18 8.70
CA PRO A 32 -19.49 -3.97 9.22
C PRO A 32 -18.98 -5.03 8.24
N ALA A 33 -19.89 -5.72 7.53
CA ALA A 33 -19.53 -6.71 6.52
C ALA A 33 -18.75 -6.09 5.35
N ARG A 34 -19.17 -4.90 4.87
CA ARG A 34 -18.47 -4.19 3.80
C ARG A 34 -17.09 -3.69 4.24
N LYS A 35 -16.95 -3.24 5.49
CA LYS A 35 -15.64 -2.90 6.06
C LYS A 35 -14.71 -4.11 6.10
N TRP A 36 -15.24 -5.27 6.49
CA TRP A 36 -14.48 -6.52 6.52
C TRP A 36 -14.02 -6.95 5.13
N GLU A 37 -14.90 -6.89 4.13
CA GLU A 37 -14.54 -7.18 2.74
C GLU A 37 -13.42 -6.26 2.25
N GLU A 38 -13.53 -4.95 2.53
CA GLU A 38 -12.53 -3.98 2.10
C GLU A 38 -11.19 -4.17 2.81
N TRP A 39 -11.21 -4.52 4.10
CA TRP A 39 -10.01 -4.87 4.85
C TRP A 39 -9.31 -6.10 4.26
N ASN A 40 -10.06 -7.14 3.86
CA ASN A 40 -9.47 -8.32 3.22
C ASN A 40 -8.81 -7.96 1.87
N ARG A 41 -9.47 -7.13 1.04
CA ARG A 41 -8.88 -6.66 -0.22
C ARG A 41 -7.59 -5.90 0.02
N LEU A 42 -7.58 -5.01 1.01
CA LEU A 42 -6.41 -4.23 1.37
C LEU A 42 -5.27 -5.14 1.86
N ARG A 43 -5.56 -6.10 2.74
CA ARG A 43 -4.59 -7.09 3.21
C ARG A 43 -4.00 -7.86 2.04
N ASP A 44 -4.83 -8.37 1.14
CA ASP A 44 -4.39 -9.19 0.01
C ASP A 44 -3.50 -8.38 -0.96
N ALA A 45 -3.85 -7.12 -1.22
CA ALA A 45 -3.03 -6.22 -2.01
C ALA A 45 -1.67 -5.94 -1.34
N ALA A 46 -1.67 -5.63 -0.04
CA ALA A 46 -0.45 -5.41 0.72
C ALA A 46 0.44 -6.66 0.76
N TRP A 47 -0.16 -7.84 0.89
CA TRP A 47 0.55 -9.13 0.87
C TRP A 47 1.25 -9.37 -0.45
N ARG A 48 0.53 -9.19 -1.57
CA ARG A 48 1.07 -9.36 -2.93
C ARG A 48 2.17 -8.36 -3.23
N LEU A 49 1.98 -7.10 -2.84
CA LEU A 49 2.99 -6.05 -3.00
C LEU A 49 4.26 -6.43 -2.23
N LYS A 50 4.11 -6.91 -0.99
CA LYS A 50 5.27 -7.31 -0.19
C LYS A 50 5.98 -8.51 -0.78
N ALA A 51 5.24 -9.53 -1.22
CA ALA A 51 5.79 -10.70 -1.89
C ALA A 51 6.58 -10.31 -3.13
N ALA A 52 6.04 -9.42 -3.98
CA ALA A 52 6.73 -8.93 -5.18
C ALA A 52 8.04 -8.21 -4.82
N GLY A 53 8.03 -7.36 -3.80
CA GLY A 53 9.23 -6.71 -3.30
C GLY A 53 10.29 -7.70 -2.80
N ILE A 54 9.88 -8.75 -2.08
CA ILE A 54 10.80 -9.79 -1.60
C ILE A 54 11.39 -10.58 -2.77
N ARG A 55 10.57 -10.99 -3.75
CA ARG A 55 11.05 -11.68 -4.97
C ARG A 55 12.09 -10.84 -5.71
N ALA A 56 11.90 -9.52 -5.77
CA ALA A 56 12.85 -8.62 -6.41
C ALA A 56 14.20 -8.55 -5.68
N CYS A 57 14.20 -8.65 -4.34
CA CYS A 57 15.42 -8.64 -3.53
C CYS A 57 16.09 -10.03 -3.41
N HIS A 58 15.32 -11.10 -3.55
CA HIS A 58 15.74 -12.49 -3.36
C HIS A 58 15.26 -13.36 -4.53
N ALA A 59 15.88 -13.18 -5.70
CA ALA A 59 15.46 -13.86 -6.93
C ALA A 59 15.74 -15.38 -6.92
N ASP A 60 16.60 -15.84 -6.01
CA ASP A 60 16.97 -17.24 -5.79
C ASP A 60 16.03 -17.98 -4.83
N TRP A 61 15.20 -17.25 -4.07
CA TRP A 61 14.27 -17.85 -3.12
C TRP A 61 13.09 -18.52 -3.83
N SER A 62 12.70 -19.67 -3.30
CA SER A 62 11.46 -20.34 -3.66
C SER A 62 10.23 -19.53 -3.23
N ASP A 63 9.10 -19.79 -3.89
CA ASP A 63 7.82 -19.16 -3.52
C ASP A 63 7.46 -19.37 -2.04
N GLN A 64 7.80 -20.54 -1.48
CA GLN A 64 7.56 -20.85 -0.09
C GLN A 64 8.41 -20.02 0.87
N GLU A 65 9.67 -19.76 0.53
CA GLU A 65 10.57 -18.91 1.33
C GLU A 65 10.10 -17.45 1.31
N VAL A 66 9.70 -16.95 0.14
CA VAL A 66 9.09 -15.62 0.01
C VAL A 66 7.84 -15.52 0.88
N GLU A 67 6.94 -16.49 0.77
CA GLU A 67 5.68 -16.51 1.52
C GLU A 67 5.92 -16.59 3.04
N ASN A 68 6.87 -17.41 3.49
CA ASN A 68 7.27 -17.46 4.90
C ASN A 68 7.82 -16.12 5.39
N ALA A 69 8.61 -15.43 4.57
CA ALA A 69 9.13 -14.11 4.90
C ALA A 69 8.02 -13.05 4.97
N VAL A 70 7.05 -13.06 4.04
CA VAL A 70 5.88 -12.17 4.11
C VAL A 70 5.09 -12.41 5.40
N ARG A 71 4.80 -13.67 5.73
CA ARG A 71 4.11 -14.04 6.99
C ARG A 71 4.82 -13.47 8.21
N ARG A 72 6.13 -13.65 8.30
CA ARG A 72 6.93 -13.14 9.43
C ARG A 72 6.87 -11.62 9.54
N ILE A 73 6.88 -10.91 8.42
CA ILE A 73 6.79 -9.44 8.42
C ILE A 73 5.41 -8.98 8.90
N PHE A 74 4.33 -9.58 8.38
CA PHE A 74 2.98 -9.22 8.80
C PHE A 74 2.66 -9.65 10.23
N LEU A 75 3.31 -10.69 10.77
CA LEU A 75 3.19 -11.08 12.18
C LEU A 75 3.72 -10.01 13.14
N HIS A 76 4.75 -9.27 12.73
CA HIS A 76 5.37 -8.19 13.53
C HIS A 76 4.96 -6.80 13.08
N ALA A 77 4.04 -6.70 12.11
CA ALA A 77 3.52 -5.41 11.68
C ALA A 77 2.62 -4.84 12.77
N VAL A 78 2.89 -3.60 13.16
CA VAL A 78 2.04 -2.83 14.08
C VAL A 78 1.29 -1.78 13.27
N THR A 79 0.03 -1.55 13.63
CA THR A 79 -0.85 -0.50 13.08
C THR A 79 -0.83 0.75 13.93
#